data_AF-A0A803KGE7-F1
#
_entry.id   AF-A0A803KGE7-F1
#
_cell.length_a   1.000
_cell.length_b   1.000
_cell.length_c   1.000
_cell.angle_alpha   90.00
_cell.angle_beta   90.00
_cell.angle_gamma   90.00
#
_symmetry.space_group_name_H-M   'P 1'
#
loop_
_entity.id
_entity.type
_entity.pdbx_description
1 polymer ?
#
loop_
_entity_poly.entity_id
_entity_poly.type
_entity_poly.pdbx_seq_one_letter_code
_entity_poly.pdbx_strand_id
1 'polypeptide(L)'
;KNWKRKEKLLSTIRKLYSVDYFDYSALFYQTRRPTGEYLFDYNGNELFHVDLDSKSVVWTLPGLSEHESFDPQGALQDINVARYNLDIGIKRSNSTAATNKHDVPTPTSEAYQNVICALGLAVGIIGIIAGVMLIIKGMKQSAAQGRSQR
;
A
#
# COMPACT_ATOMS: atom_id res chain seq x y z
N LYS A 1 -33.95 27.31 -0.39
CA LYS A 1 -34.31 26.44 0.78
C LYS A 1 -34.03 24.95 0.55
N ASN A 2 -34.17 24.42 -0.67
CA ASN A 2 -34.07 22.98 -0.93
C ASN A 2 -32.63 22.40 -0.87
N TRP A 3 -31.63 23.19 -1.29
CA TRP A 3 -30.21 22.78 -1.30
C TRP A 3 -29.63 22.48 0.10
N LYS A 4 -29.84 23.38 1.06
CA LYS A 4 -29.39 23.17 2.46
C LYS A 4 -30.00 21.93 3.10
N ARG A 5 -31.22 21.54 2.69
CA ARG A 5 -31.89 20.32 3.16
C ARG A 5 -31.23 19.06 2.58
N LYS A 6 -30.86 19.08 1.28
CA LYS A 6 -30.11 18.01 0.63
C LYS A 6 -28.73 17.83 1.25
N GLU A 7 -27.98 18.92 1.48
CA GLU A 7 -26.66 18.85 2.12
C GLU A 7 -26.73 18.30 3.54
N LYS A 8 -27.73 18.73 4.32
CA LYS A 8 -27.96 18.20 5.66
C LYS A 8 -28.30 16.71 5.62
N LEU A 9 -29.13 16.27 4.67
CA LEU A 9 -29.46 14.86 4.48
C LEU A 9 -28.21 14.04 4.11
N LEU A 10 -27.40 14.53 3.18
CA LEU A 10 -26.16 13.87 2.75
C LEU A 10 -25.13 13.79 3.89
N SER A 11 -25.02 14.83 4.72
CA SER A 11 -24.18 14.82 5.91
C SER A 11 -24.66 13.79 6.93
N THR A 12 -25.97 13.72 7.21
CA THR A 12 -26.56 12.72 8.11
C THR A 12 -26.34 11.31 7.56
N ILE A 13 -26.59 11.08 6.27
CA ILE A 13 -26.35 9.80 5.61
C ILE A 13 -24.87 9.42 5.73
N ARG A 14 -23.94 10.32 5.40
CA ARG A 14 -22.50 10.02 5.51
C ARG A 14 -22.08 9.62 6.93
N LYS A 15 -22.66 10.23 7.97
CA LYS A 15 -22.43 9.83 9.36
C LYS A 15 -23.06 8.48 9.70
N LEU A 16 -24.25 8.19 9.18
CA LEU A 16 -24.95 6.92 9.42
C LEU A 16 -24.29 5.72 8.73
N TYR A 17 -23.55 5.95 7.64
CA TYR A 17 -22.78 4.95 6.91
C TYR A 17 -21.27 5.05 7.17
N SER A 18 -20.84 5.92 8.09
CA SER A 18 -19.44 5.98 8.51
C SER A 18 -19.19 4.78 9.41
N VAL A 19 -18.31 3.89 8.96
CA VAL A 19 -17.70 2.90 9.84
C VAL A 19 -16.47 3.58 10.43
N ASP A 20 -16.53 3.88 11.72
CA ASP A 20 -15.47 4.62 12.40
C ASP A 20 -14.26 3.72 12.73
N TYR A 21 -14.47 2.39 12.74
CA TYR A 21 -13.47 1.41 13.12
C TYR A 21 -13.72 0.04 12.47
N PHE A 22 -12.66 -0.64 12.02
CA PHE A 22 -12.73 -1.98 11.41
C PHE A 22 -11.62 -2.87 11.96
N ASP A 23 -12.00 -3.96 12.63
CA ASP A 23 -11.15 -5.09 12.99
C ASP A 23 -11.56 -6.36 12.24
N TYR A 24 -10.56 -7.20 11.95
CA TYR A 24 -10.81 -8.54 11.44
C TYR A 24 -9.58 -9.42 11.63
N SER A 25 -9.82 -10.72 11.78
CA SER A 25 -8.77 -11.73 11.65
C SER A 25 -8.59 -12.10 10.18
N ALA A 26 -7.35 -12.21 9.72
CA ALA A 26 -7.00 -12.73 8.41
C ALA A 26 -6.14 -13.99 8.56
N LEU A 27 -6.42 -15.00 7.73
CA LEU A 27 -5.63 -16.22 7.71
C LEU A 27 -5.53 -16.80 6.30
N PHE A 28 -4.42 -17.50 6.03
CA PHE A 28 -4.29 -18.35 4.87
C PHE A 28 -3.53 -19.63 5.21
N TYR A 29 -3.71 -20.65 4.36
CA TYR A 29 -2.91 -21.86 4.37
C TYR A 29 -2.51 -22.24 2.95
N GLN A 30 -1.28 -22.67 2.75
CA GLN A 30 -0.74 -23.09 1.46
C GLN A 30 0.28 -24.22 1.61
N THR A 31 0.59 -24.89 0.51
CA THR A 31 1.53 -26.04 0.49
C THR A 31 3.00 -25.64 0.46
N ARG A 32 3.31 -24.38 0.12
CA ARG A 32 4.68 -23.83 0.09
C ARG A 32 5.00 -23.11 1.39
N ARG A 33 6.28 -22.86 1.69
CA ARG A 33 6.67 -22.03 2.84
C ARG A 33 6.59 -20.53 2.46
N PRO A 34 6.10 -19.66 3.38
CA PRO A 34 5.47 -20.00 4.66
C PRO A 34 4.12 -20.72 4.46
N THR A 35 3.85 -21.78 5.24
CA THR A 35 2.70 -22.70 5.04
C THR A 35 1.36 -22.10 5.44
N GLY A 36 1.37 -21.02 6.19
CA GLY A 36 0.16 -20.31 6.59
C GLY A 36 0.52 -19.14 7.49
N GLU A 37 -0.48 -18.32 7.74
CA GLU A 37 -0.39 -17.13 8.57
C GLU A 37 -1.74 -16.91 9.23
N TYR A 38 -1.71 -16.38 10.44
CA TYR A 38 -2.87 -15.84 11.13
C TYR A 38 -2.47 -14.51 11.73
N LEU A 39 -3.19 -13.45 11.37
CA LEU A 39 -3.01 -12.11 11.92
C LEU A 39 -4.34 -11.50 12.31
N PHE A 40 -4.27 -10.54 13.23
CA PHE A 40 -5.39 -9.69 13.59
C PHE A 40 -5.09 -8.27 13.16
N ASP A 41 -6.00 -7.69 12.37
CA ASP A 41 -5.88 -6.34 11.84
C ASP A 41 -6.74 -5.37 12.66
N TYR A 42 -6.17 -4.21 12.97
CA TYR A 42 -6.83 -3.06 13.58
C TYR A 42 -6.68 -1.84 12.66
N ASN A 43 -7.76 -1.38 12.04
CA ASN A 43 -7.77 -0.21 11.14
C ASN A 43 -6.76 -0.27 9.99
N GLY A 44 -6.57 -1.45 9.39
CA GLY A 44 -5.64 -1.69 8.28
C GLY A 44 -4.19 -1.86 8.72
N ASN A 45 -3.93 -2.04 10.03
CA ASN A 45 -2.60 -2.30 10.57
C ASN A 45 -2.63 -3.59 11.37
N GLU A 46 -1.55 -4.37 11.30
CA GLU A 46 -1.41 -5.57 12.10
C GLU A 46 -1.32 -5.22 13.59
N LEU A 47 -2.25 -5.77 14.38
CA LEU A 47 -2.26 -5.66 15.84
C LEU A 47 -1.36 -6.73 16.47
N PHE A 48 -1.52 -7.97 16.02
CA PHE A 48 -0.67 -9.10 16.36
C PHE A 48 -0.78 -10.20 15.30
N HIS A 49 0.19 -11.11 15.27
CA HIS A 49 0.07 -12.40 14.59
C HIS A 49 0.33 -13.55 15.54
N VAL A 50 -0.07 -14.75 15.13
CA VAL A 50 0.26 -15.99 15.84
C VAL A 50 1.42 -16.66 15.11
N ASP A 51 2.55 -16.79 15.79
CA ASP A 51 3.65 -17.63 15.32
C ASP A 51 3.20 -19.09 15.46
N LEU A 52 3.02 -19.75 14.31
CA LEU A 52 2.49 -21.11 14.24
C LEU A 52 3.50 -22.16 14.72
N ASP A 53 4.80 -21.86 14.67
CA ASP A 53 5.86 -22.76 15.10
C ASP A 53 6.03 -22.69 16.63
N SER A 54 6.11 -21.47 17.18
CA SER A 54 6.20 -21.27 18.64
C SER A 54 4.85 -21.33 19.35
N LYS A 55 3.73 -21.31 18.60
CA LYS A 55 2.34 -21.33 19.09
C LYS A 55 2.07 -20.18 20.07
N SER A 56 2.64 -19.01 19.78
CA SER A 56 2.57 -17.84 20.65
C SER A 56 2.08 -16.63 19.88
N VAL A 57 1.55 -15.66 20.61
CA VAL A 57 1.10 -14.38 20.06
C VAL A 57 2.27 -13.42 20.02
N VAL A 58 2.52 -12.84 18.86
CA VAL A 58 3.54 -11.81 18.64
C VAL A 58 2.82 -10.50 18.41
N TRP A 59 2.94 -9.60 19.39
CA TRP A 59 2.33 -8.27 19.35
C TRP A 59 3.18 -7.32 18.53
N THR A 60 2.56 -6.55 17.62
CA THR A 60 3.27 -5.57 16.79
C THR A 60 3.82 -4.42 17.64
N LEU A 61 3.02 -3.94 18.61
CA LEU A 61 3.40 -2.83 19.47
C LEU A 61 3.95 -3.33 20.81
N PRO A 62 5.13 -2.84 21.24
CA PRO A 62 5.68 -3.19 22.54
C PRO A 62 4.78 -2.68 23.68
N GLY A 63 4.61 -3.49 24.74
CA GLY A 63 3.79 -3.17 25.90
C GLY A 63 2.28 -3.46 25.75
N LEU A 64 1.82 -3.76 24.52
CA LEU A 64 0.41 -4.12 24.32
C LEU A 64 0.05 -5.48 24.95
N SER A 65 1.02 -6.40 24.95
CA SER A 65 0.92 -7.70 25.63
C SER A 65 0.66 -7.64 27.14
N GLU A 66 0.86 -6.48 27.76
CA GLU A 66 0.61 -6.26 29.19
C GLU A 66 -0.86 -5.89 29.48
N HIS A 67 -1.57 -5.40 28.46
CA HIS A 67 -2.93 -4.88 28.59
C HIS A 67 -3.95 -5.74 27.84
N GLU A 68 -3.51 -6.40 26.77
CA GLU A 68 -4.32 -7.26 25.91
C GLU A 68 -3.79 -8.69 25.93
N SER A 69 -4.68 -9.65 25.73
CA SER A 69 -4.33 -11.07 25.67
C SER A 69 -5.13 -11.77 24.59
N PHE A 70 -4.53 -12.77 23.96
CA PHE A 70 -5.18 -13.61 22.98
C PHE A 70 -4.74 -15.06 23.19
N ASP A 71 -5.70 -15.99 23.14
CA ASP A 71 -5.40 -17.42 23.18
C ASP A 71 -5.07 -17.92 21.76
N PRO A 72 -3.80 -18.27 21.47
CA PRO A 72 -3.40 -18.72 20.15
C PRO A 72 -4.09 -20.04 19.74
N GLN A 73 -4.73 -20.77 20.67
CA GLN A 73 -5.42 -22.02 20.34
C GLN A 73 -6.53 -21.82 19.31
N GLY A 74 -7.27 -20.70 19.36
CA GLY A 74 -8.30 -20.38 18.37
C GLY A 74 -7.72 -20.27 16.96
N ALA A 75 -6.66 -19.48 16.82
CA ALA A 75 -5.94 -19.32 15.56
C ALA A 75 -5.37 -20.65 15.03
N LEU A 76 -4.81 -21.48 15.90
CA LEU A 76 -4.30 -22.81 15.52
C LEU A 76 -5.40 -23.75 15.03
N GLN A 77 -6.60 -23.68 15.61
CA GLN A 77 -7.76 -24.43 15.12
C GLN A 77 -8.19 -23.95 13.73
N ASP A 78 -8.26 -22.63 13.52
CA ASP A 78 -8.64 -22.06 12.24
C ASP A 78 -7.63 -22.43 11.13
N ILE A 79 -6.34 -22.44 11.44
CA ILE A 79 -5.29 -22.91 10.52
C ILE A 79 -5.47 -24.38 10.17
N ASN A 80 -5.84 -25.25 11.12
CA ASN A 80 -6.12 -26.66 10.84
C ASN A 80 -7.35 -26.83 9.94
N VAL A 81 -8.39 -26.02 10.14
CA VAL A 81 -9.57 -25.98 9.27
C VAL A 81 -9.19 -25.50 7.86
N ALA A 82 -8.37 -24.45 7.76
CA ALA A 82 -7.89 -23.94 6.47
C ALA A 82 -7.05 -24.99 5.72
N ARG A 83 -6.19 -25.73 6.42
CA ARG A 83 -5.45 -26.86 5.86
C ARG A 83 -6.37 -27.95 5.31
N TYR A 84 -7.36 -28.37 6.11
CA TYR A 84 -8.33 -29.38 5.69
C TYR A 84 -9.12 -28.92 4.45
N ASN A 85 -9.57 -27.67 4.45
CA ASN A 85 -10.28 -27.07 3.33
C ASN A 85 -9.39 -26.98 2.08
N LEU A 86 -8.11 -26.67 2.23
CA LEU A 86 -7.14 -26.65 1.13
C LEU A 86 -6.98 -28.05 0.52
N ASP A 87 -6.87 -29.10 1.34
CA ASP A 87 -6.77 -30.49 0.85
C ASP A 87 -8.00 -30.89 0.01
N ILE A 88 -9.20 -30.43 0.39
CA ILE A 88 -10.42 -30.60 -0.41
C ILE A 88 -10.34 -29.76 -1.69
N GLY A 89 -9.93 -28.50 -1.58
CA GLY A 89 -9.81 -27.57 -2.70
C GLY A 89 -8.89 -28.10 -3.80
N ILE A 90 -7.73 -28.63 -3.43
CA ILE A 90 -6.75 -29.24 -4.35
C ILE A 90 -7.38 -30.43 -5.09
N LYS A 91 -8.11 -31.30 -4.39
CA LYS A 91 -8.79 -32.44 -5.02
C LYS A 91 -9.87 -31.98 -5.99
N ARG A 92 -10.71 -31.02 -5.58
CA ARG A 92 -11.81 -30.48 -6.41
C ARG A 92 -11.33 -29.71 -7.63
N SER A 93 -10.16 -29.07 -7.55
CA SER A 93 -9.57 -28.32 -8.65
C SER A 93 -8.72 -29.18 -9.59
N ASN A 94 -8.75 -30.52 -9.46
CA ASN A 94 -7.86 -31.43 -10.18
C ASN A 94 -6.37 -31.08 -10.02
N SER A 95 -5.98 -30.65 -8.83
CA SER A 95 -4.62 -30.22 -8.50
C SER A 95 -4.10 -29.06 -9.37
N THR A 96 -4.99 -28.18 -9.83
CA THR A 96 -4.59 -26.97 -10.56
C THR A 96 -3.73 -26.08 -9.66
N ALA A 97 -2.50 -25.78 -10.09
CA ALA A 97 -1.58 -24.93 -9.34
C ALA A 97 -2.02 -23.45 -9.40
N ALA A 98 -1.80 -22.73 -8.30
CA ALA A 98 -1.98 -21.28 -8.29
C ALA A 98 -0.94 -20.62 -9.20
N THR A 99 -1.39 -19.72 -10.09
CA THR A 99 -0.50 -18.91 -10.92
C THR A 99 0.21 -17.89 -10.04
N ASN A 100 1.55 -17.97 -9.96
CA ASN A 100 2.33 -16.95 -9.30
C ASN A 100 2.36 -15.69 -10.19
N LYS A 101 1.68 -14.61 -9.78
CA LYS A 101 1.68 -13.36 -10.56
C LYS A 101 3.02 -12.61 -10.50
N HIS A 102 4.00 -13.07 -9.73
CA HIS A 102 5.36 -12.53 -9.78
C HIS A 102 6.10 -12.78 -11.09
N ASP A 103 5.56 -13.62 -11.99
CA ASP A 103 6.11 -13.81 -13.34
C ASP A 103 5.61 -12.77 -14.36
N VAL A 104 4.77 -11.81 -13.95
CA VAL A 104 4.75 -10.52 -14.64
C VAL A 104 6.11 -9.89 -14.33
N PRO A 105 6.95 -9.51 -15.32
CA PRO A 105 8.13 -8.70 -15.04
C PRO A 105 7.62 -7.50 -14.26
N THR A 106 7.83 -7.54 -12.95
CA THR A 106 7.47 -6.48 -12.03
C THR A 106 8.67 -5.58 -12.10
N PRO A 107 8.64 -4.51 -12.89
CA PRO A 107 9.61 -3.44 -12.77
C PRO A 107 9.63 -3.03 -11.29
N THR A 108 10.68 -3.47 -10.61
CA THR A 108 10.97 -3.16 -9.21
C THR A 108 10.64 -1.68 -9.00
N SER A 109 9.74 -1.36 -8.07
CA SER A 109 9.31 0.04 -7.89
C SER A 109 10.50 0.97 -7.66
N GLU A 110 11.60 0.45 -7.11
CA GLU A 110 12.89 1.11 -7.00
C GLU A 110 13.52 1.49 -8.36
N ALA A 111 13.52 0.60 -9.36
CA ALA A 111 13.98 0.92 -10.71
C ALA A 111 13.09 1.97 -11.38
N TYR A 112 11.77 1.90 -11.20
CA TYR A 112 10.88 2.93 -11.74
C TYR A 112 11.05 4.28 -11.06
N GLN A 113 11.21 4.30 -9.75
CA GLN A 113 11.46 5.53 -9.00
C GLN A 113 12.78 6.18 -9.44
N ASN A 114 13.82 5.37 -9.64
CA ASN A 114 15.12 5.85 -10.12
C ASN A 114 15.06 6.35 -11.57
N VAL A 115 14.31 5.68 -12.45
CA VAL A 115 14.09 6.11 -13.84
C VAL A 115 13.30 7.42 -13.88
N ILE A 116 12.21 7.53 -13.12
CA ILE A 116 11.40 8.76 -13.05
C ILE A 116 12.23 9.92 -12.48
N CYS A 117 13.03 9.66 -11.44
CA CYS A 117 13.92 10.65 -10.84
C CYS A 117 15.01 11.11 -11.83
N ALA A 118 15.69 10.18 -12.51
CA ALA A 118 16.72 10.50 -13.49
C ALA A 118 16.18 11.28 -14.70
N LEU A 119 15.00 10.90 -15.20
CA LEU A 119 14.32 11.64 -16.27
C LEU A 119 13.91 13.04 -15.82
N GLY A 120 13.39 13.18 -14.59
CA GLY A 120 13.05 14.47 -14.00
C GLY A 120 14.27 15.40 -13.86
N LEU A 121 15.40 14.87 -13.39
CA LEU A 121 16.66 15.62 -13.31
C LEU A 121 17.17 16.05 -14.67
N ALA A 122 17.14 15.15 -15.66
CA ALA A 122 17.59 15.46 -17.02
C ALA A 122 16.76 16.60 -17.66
N VAL A 123 15.43 16.52 -17.58
CA VAL A 123 14.54 17.57 -18.12
C VAL A 123 14.72 18.89 -17.36
N GLY A 124 14.88 18.84 -16.02
CA GLY A 124 15.15 20.02 -15.20
C GLY A 124 16.44 20.74 -15.58
N ILE A 125 17.54 19.99 -15.77
CA ILE A 125 18.84 20.56 -16.18
C ILE A 125 18.75 21.21 -17.56
N ILE A 126 18.11 20.55 -18.53
CA ILE A 126 17.92 21.10 -19.88
C ILE A 126 17.12 22.41 -19.82
N GLY A 127 16.07 22.46 -19.00
CA GLY A 127 15.26 23.66 -18.79
C GLY A 127 16.06 24.83 -18.23
N ILE A 128 16.94 24.59 -17.25
CA ILE A 128 17.81 25.62 -16.66
C ILE A 128 18.79 26.16 -17.71
N ILE A 129 19.44 25.28 -18.47
CA ILE A 129 20.40 25.69 -19.52
C ILE A 129 19.70 26.54 -20.58
N ALA A 130 18.54 26.10 -21.07
CA ALA A 130 17.76 26.85 -22.05
C ALA A 130 17.28 28.21 -21.51
N GLY A 131 16.84 28.26 -20.25
CA GLY A 131 16.42 29.50 -19.58
C GLY A 131 17.56 30.52 -19.47
N VAL A 132 18.75 30.08 -19.04
CA VAL A 132 19.94 30.94 -18.95
C VAL A 132 20.34 31.47 -20.34
N MET A 133 20.32 30.61 -21.36
CA MET A 133 20.60 31.03 -22.74
C MET A 133 19.61 32.10 -23.25
N LEU A 134 18.33 31.96 -22.92
CA LEU A 134 17.30 32.94 -23.30
C LEU A 134 17.50 34.27 -22.57
N ILE A 135 17.85 34.25 -21.28
CA ILE A 135 18.12 35.47 -20.50
C ILE A 135 19.37 36.19 -21.06
N ILE A 136 20.47 35.46 -21.29
CA ILE A 136 21.70 36.06 -21.84
C ILE A 136 21.44 36.66 -23.23
N LYS A 137 20.70 35.95 -24.09
CA LYS A 137 20.35 36.43 -25.43
C LYS A 137 19.43 37.66 -25.36
N GLY A 138 18.47 37.67 -24.44
CA GLY A 138 17.60 38.81 -24.16
C GLY A 138 18.40 40.03 -23.69
N MET A 139 19.31 39.86 -22.73
CA MET A 139 20.18 40.93 -22.24
C MET A 139 21.11 41.48 -23.34
N LYS A 140 21.62 40.62 -24.24
CA LYS A 140 22.46 41.04 -25.38
C LYS A 140 21.65 41.87 -26.41
N GLN A 141 20.37 41.57 -26.59
CA GLN A 141 19.46 42.35 -27.43
C GLN A 141 19.08 43.69 -26.78
N SER A 142 18.86 43.72 -25.45
CA SER A 142 18.62 44.96 -24.70
C SER A 142 19.84 45.91 -24.72
N ALA A 143 21.06 45.38 -24.65
CA ALA A 143 22.28 46.18 -24.74
C ALA A 143 22.54 46.75 -26.16
N ALA A 144 22.10 46.05 -27.21
CA ALA A 144 22.19 46.54 -28.60
C ALA A 144 21.14 47.64 -28.90
N GLN A 145 19.93 47.53 -28.34
CA GLN A 145 18.86 48.53 -28.49
C GLN A 145 19.19 49.84 -27.73
N GLY A 146 19.90 49.77 -26.59
CA GLY A 146 20.28 50.93 -25.78
C GLY A 146 21.40 51.81 -26.35
N ARG A 147 22.09 51.39 -27.42
CA ARG A 147 23.09 52.22 -28.13
C ARG A 147 22.54 52.91 -29.39
N SER A 148 21.33 52.58 -29.85
CA SER A 148 20.72 53.20 -31.03
C SER A 148 19.77 54.36 -30.69
N GLN A 149 19.59 54.70 -29.41
CA GLN A 149 18.77 55.84 -28.95
C GLN A 149 19.55 56.85 -28.07
N ARG A 150 20.88 56.95 -28.26
CA ARG A 150 21.68 58.08 -27.75
C ARG A 150 22.34 58.81 -28.89
#